data_AF-A0A8I0P0Q0-F1
#
_entry.id   AF-A0A8I0P0Q0-F1
#
_cell.length_a   1.000
_cell.length_b   1.000
_cell.length_c   1.000
_cell.angle_alpha   90.00
_cell.angle_beta   90.00
_cell.angle_gamma   90.00
#
_symmetry.space_group_name_H-M   'P 1'
#
loop_
_entity.id
_entity.type
_entity.pdbx_description
1 polymer ?
#
loop_
_entity_poly.entity_id
_entity_poly.type
_entity_poly.pdbx_seq_one_letter_code
_entity_poly.pdbx_strand_id
1 'polypeptide(L)'
;MPAPDATAQTIAERIEDLYAQPLADLGTLAGLNPDGSMLAALIAGLTDLQFAERNIDFQRQRLLQLADPEREIGTFEAGHILDCARRISDAVATRDAHAKTLSGVLASLHRVPAPDAKPEPAPAAPTAAPVPASARAVARTR
;
A
#
# COMPACT_ATOMS: atom_id res chain seq x y z
N MET A 1 -10.15 17.97 -13.83
CA MET A 1 -10.55 16.55 -13.77
C MET A 1 -9.57 15.88 -12.82
N PRO A 2 -10.00 15.27 -11.71
CA PRO A 2 -9.09 14.46 -10.90
C PRO A 2 -8.52 13.33 -11.77
N ALA A 3 -7.26 12.97 -11.54
CA ALA A 3 -6.59 11.92 -12.31
C ALA A 3 -7.32 10.58 -12.12
N PRO A 4 -7.31 9.70 -13.14
CA PRO A 4 -7.63 8.30 -12.91
C PRO A 4 -6.74 7.76 -11.77
N ASP A 5 -7.29 6.90 -10.92
CA ASP A 5 -6.64 6.35 -9.72
C ASP A 5 -6.52 7.27 -8.49
N ALA A 6 -7.12 8.47 -8.50
CA ALA A 6 -7.06 9.37 -7.34
C ALA A 6 -7.63 8.73 -6.05
N THR A 7 -8.69 7.91 -6.17
CA THR A 7 -9.33 7.30 -4.99
C THR A 7 -8.48 6.16 -4.43
N ALA A 8 -8.06 5.22 -5.27
CA ALA A 8 -7.19 4.14 -4.83
C ALA A 8 -5.87 4.67 -4.25
N GLN A 9 -5.29 5.70 -4.87
CA GLN A 9 -4.06 6.31 -4.38
C GLN A 9 -4.24 6.93 -2.98
N THR A 10 -5.30 7.71 -2.76
CA THR A 10 -5.59 8.25 -1.41
C THR A 10 -5.82 7.16 -0.38
N ILE A 11 -6.47 6.05 -0.74
CA ILE A 11 -6.67 4.92 0.17
C ILE A 11 -5.35 4.18 0.45
N ALA A 12 -4.49 4.01 -0.56
CA ALA A 12 -3.17 3.42 -0.42
C ALA A 12 -2.32 4.20 0.58
N GLU A 13 -2.22 5.52 0.40
CA GLU A 13 -1.49 6.43 1.30
C GLU A 13 -1.99 6.30 2.75
N ARG A 14 -3.31 6.24 2.94
CA ARG A 14 -3.89 6.04 4.28
C ARG A 14 -3.57 4.67 4.90
N ILE A 15 -3.46 3.63 4.09
CA ILE A 15 -3.03 2.30 4.55
C ILE A 15 -1.55 2.35 4.96
N GLU A 16 -0.69 2.96 4.15
CA GLU A 16 0.72 3.14 4.46
C GLU A 16 0.90 3.93 5.76
N ASP A 17 0.15 5.01 5.95
CA ASP A 17 0.15 5.81 7.18
C ASP A 17 -0.29 5.00 8.41
N LEU A 18 -1.32 4.16 8.26
CA LEU A 18 -1.85 3.33 9.36
C LEU A 18 -0.81 2.32 9.85
N TYR A 19 -0.09 1.67 8.94
CA TYR A 19 0.89 0.63 9.26
C TYR A 19 2.35 1.13 9.32
N ALA A 20 2.60 2.40 8.97
CA ALA A 20 3.93 3.00 8.89
C ALA A 20 4.92 2.19 8.02
N GLN A 21 4.42 1.59 6.95
CA GLN A 21 5.21 0.79 6.01
C GLN A 21 4.77 1.02 4.56
N PRO A 22 5.67 0.88 3.58
CA PRO A 22 5.33 0.95 2.17
C PRO A 22 4.34 -0.14 1.76
N LEU A 23 3.46 0.17 0.81
CA LEU A 23 2.41 -0.74 0.34
C LEU A 23 2.98 -2.06 -0.22
N ALA A 24 4.18 -2.01 -0.83
CA ALA A 24 4.86 -3.20 -1.35
C ALA A 24 5.21 -4.22 -0.25
N ASP A 25 5.69 -3.72 0.90
CA ASP A 25 6.04 -4.55 2.05
C ASP A 25 4.76 -5.09 2.72
N LEU A 26 3.74 -4.24 2.84
CA LEU A 26 2.43 -4.61 3.34
C LEU A 26 1.74 -5.68 2.49
N GLY A 27 1.86 -5.59 1.17
CA GLY A 27 1.35 -6.62 0.24
C GLY A 27 2.02 -7.97 0.45
N THR A 28 3.33 -7.97 0.70
CA THR A 28 4.07 -9.19 1.05
C THR A 28 3.59 -9.78 2.38
N LEU A 29 3.45 -8.94 3.41
CA LEU A 29 2.95 -9.35 4.73
C LEU A 29 1.51 -9.91 4.68
N ALA A 30 0.65 -9.27 3.90
CA ALA A 30 -0.71 -9.75 3.63
C ALA A 30 -0.69 -11.12 2.94
N GLY A 31 0.19 -11.33 1.96
CA GLY A 31 0.34 -12.61 1.26
C GLY A 31 0.82 -13.76 2.14
N LEU A 32 1.57 -13.47 3.20
CA LEU A 32 2.00 -14.47 4.20
C LEU A 32 0.85 -14.92 5.12
N ASN A 33 -0.18 -14.08 5.30
CA ASN A 33 -1.35 -14.37 6.13
C ASN A 33 -2.64 -13.98 5.39
N PRO A 34 -3.02 -14.74 4.35
CA PRO A 34 -4.11 -14.37 3.46
C PRO A 34 -5.48 -14.44 4.14
N ASP A 35 -5.64 -15.32 5.14
CA ASP A 35 -6.91 -15.54 5.82
C ASP A 35 -6.95 -14.80 7.16
N GLY A 36 -7.92 -13.89 7.30
CA GLY A 36 -8.35 -13.39 8.61
C GLY A 36 -7.60 -12.17 9.18
N SER A 37 -6.64 -11.58 8.45
CA SER A 37 -6.01 -10.32 8.89
C SER A 37 -6.71 -9.08 8.31
N MET A 38 -6.86 -8.03 9.12
CA MET A 38 -7.39 -6.74 8.65
C MET A 38 -6.51 -6.16 7.53
N LEU A 39 -5.19 -6.38 7.60
CA LEU A 39 -4.26 -5.97 6.54
C LEU A 39 -4.57 -6.66 5.21
N ALA A 40 -4.74 -7.99 5.20
CA ALA A 40 -5.08 -8.72 3.99
C ALA A 40 -6.41 -8.24 3.39
N ALA A 41 -7.42 -7.97 4.22
CA ALA A 41 -8.70 -7.42 3.77
C ALA A 41 -8.56 -6.01 3.16
N LEU A 42 -7.74 -5.14 3.76
CA LEU A 42 -7.46 -3.80 3.24
C LEU A 42 -6.72 -3.86 1.91
N ILE A 43 -5.70 -4.73 1.77
CA ILE A 43 -4.93 -4.90 0.54
C ILE A 43 -5.80 -5.50 -0.58
N ALA A 44 -6.62 -6.51 -0.27
CA ALA A 44 -7.56 -7.07 -1.23
C ALA A 44 -8.57 -6.02 -1.71
N GLY A 45 -9.20 -5.30 -0.79
CA GLY A 45 -10.16 -4.25 -1.15
C GLY A 45 -9.54 -3.10 -1.94
N LEU A 46 -8.28 -2.72 -1.65
CA LEU A 46 -7.54 -1.75 -2.46
C LEU A 46 -7.26 -2.28 -3.87
N THR A 47 -6.92 -3.56 -4.00
CA THR A 47 -6.69 -4.20 -5.31
C THR A 47 -7.95 -4.19 -6.16
N ASP A 48 -9.11 -4.52 -5.56
CA ASP A 48 -10.41 -4.47 -6.24
C ASP A 48 -10.78 -3.04 -6.66
N LEU A 49 -10.50 -2.05 -5.80
CA LEU A 49 -10.71 -0.64 -6.10
C LEU A 49 -9.85 -0.18 -7.29
N GLN A 50 -8.55 -0.51 -7.29
CA GLN A 50 -7.66 -0.20 -8.42
C GLN A 50 -8.09 -0.89 -9.71
N PHE A 51 -8.55 -2.14 -9.62
CA PHE A 51 -9.06 -2.86 -10.78
C PHE A 51 -10.31 -2.18 -11.36
N ALA A 52 -11.23 -1.74 -10.50
CA ALA A 52 -12.40 -0.99 -10.92
C ALA A 52 -12.03 0.32 -11.62
N GLU A 53 -11.10 1.10 -11.07
CA GLU A 53 -10.64 2.37 -11.68
C GLU A 53 -9.99 2.13 -13.06
N ARG A 54 -9.08 1.16 -13.19
CA ARG A 54 -8.49 0.80 -14.49
C ARG A 54 -9.52 0.32 -15.51
N ASN A 55 -10.53 -0.44 -15.07
CA ASN A 55 -11.59 -0.91 -15.95
C ASN A 55 -12.46 0.26 -16.45
N ILE A 56 -12.75 1.26 -15.61
CA ILE A 56 -13.45 2.48 -16.04
C ILE A 56 -12.69 3.16 -17.18
N ASP A 57 -11.37 3.36 -17.03
CA ASP A 57 -10.57 4.01 -18.07
C ASP A 57 -10.51 3.21 -19.36
N PHE A 58 -10.29 1.90 -19.24
CA PHE A 58 -10.25 1.01 -20.40
C PHE A 58 -11.56 1.04 -21.18
N GLN A 59 -12.71 0.89 -20.48
CA GLN A 59 -14.03 0.90 -21.14
C GLN A 59 -14.37 2.29 -21.68
N ARG A 60 -13.94 3.37 -21.00
CA ARG A 60 -14.11 4.74 -21.51
C ARG A 60 -13.33 4.98 -22.79
N GLN A 61 -12.07 4.54 -22.85
CA GLN A 61 -11.26 4.63 -24.07
C GLN A 61 -11.90 3.82 -25.21
N ARG A 62 -12.36 2.61 -24.91
CA ARG A 62 -13.07 1.77 -25.88
C ARG A 62 -14.36 2.42 -26.39
N LEU A 63 -15.14 3.02 -25.49
CA LEU A 63 -16.37 3.72 -25.84
C LEU A 63 -16.09 4.91 -26.77
N LEU A 64 -15.05 5.70 -26.49
CA LEU A 64 -14.63 6.81 -27.35
C LEU A 64 -14.25 6.34 -28.76
N GLN A 65 -13.56 5.21 -28.88
CA GLN A 65 -13.22 4.62 -30.19
C GLN A 65 -14.46 4.11 -30.94
N LEU A 66 -15.43 3.53 -30.23
CA LEU A 66 -16.65 3.00 -30.83
C LEU A 66 -17.63 4.11 -31.26
N ALA A 67 -17.63 5.22 -30.53
CA ALA A 67 -18.47 6.40 -30.76
C ALA A 67 -17.73 7.51 -31.55
N ASP A 68 -16.67 7.16 -32.27
CA ASP A 68 -15.96 8.10 -33.13
C ASP A 68 -16.94 8.69 -34.18
N PRO A 69 -17.01 10.02 -34.34
CA PRO A 69 -18.00 10.67 -35.18
C PRO A 69 -17.86 10.32 -36.67
N GLU A 70 -16.68 9.91 -37.12
CA GLU A 70 -16.44 9.50 -38.51
C GLU A 70 -16.83 8.05 -38.78
N ARG A 71 -17.30 7.33 -37.74
CA ARG A 71 -17.60 5.89 -37.81
C ARG A 71 -19.11 5.66 -37.85
N GLU A 72 -19.57 4.87 -38.83
CA GLU A 72 -20.97 4.46 -38.88
C GLU A 72 -21.31 3.52 -37.70
N ILE A 73 -22.42 3.81 -37.03
CA ILE A 73 -22.92 2.99 -35.93
C ILE A 73 -23.95 2.00 -36.49
N GLY A 74 -23.46 0.82 -36.85
CA GLY A 74 -24.28 -0.33 -37.20
C GLY A 74 -24.91 -1.01 -35.97
N THR A 75 -25.73 -2.03 -36.21
CA THR A 75 -26.44 -2.78 -35.16
C THR A 75 -25.47 -3.44 -34.17
N PHE A 76 -24.30 -3.92 -34.63
CA PHE A 76 -23.31 -4.54 -33.76
C PHE A 76 -22.54 -3.49 -32.93
N GLU A 77 -22.19 -2.36 -33.54
CA GLU A 77 -21.56 -1.22 -32.88
C GLU A 77 -22.45 -0.67 -31.76
N ALA A 78 -23.75 -0.50 -32.03
CA ALA A 78 -24.72 -0.06 -31.02
C ALA A 78 -24.74 -1.01 -29.81
N GLY A 79 -24.67 -2.33 -30.05
CA GLY A 79 -24.56 -3.33 -28.99
C GLY A 79 -23.27 -3.21 -28.18
N HIS A 80 -22.12 -3.03 -28.84
CA HIS A 80 -20.83 -2.85 -28.15
C HIS A 80 -20.77 -1.55 -27.33
N ILE A 81 -21.36 -0.46 -27.82
CA ILE A 81 -21.48 0.81 -27.11
C ILE A 81 -22.29 0.60 -25.82
N LEU A 82 -23.43 -0.08 -25.91
CA LEU A 82 -24.28 -0.39 -24.76
C LEU A 82 -23.53 -1.27 -23.73
N ASP A 83 -22.81 -2.30 -24.19
CA ASP A 83 -22.00 -3.15 -23.30
C ASP A 83 -20.90 -2.37 -22.58
N CYS A 84 -20.19 -1.49 -23.29
CA CYS A 84 -19.18 -0.61 -22.69
C CYS A 84 -19.80 0.29 -21.62
N ALA A 85 -20.94 0.93 -21.91
CA ALA A 85 -21.65 1.79 -20.96
C ALA A 85 -22.09 1.01 -19.70
N ARG A 86 -22.55 -0.23 -19.86
CA ARG A 86 -22.91 -1.11 -18.74
C ARG A 86 -21.68 -1.44 -17.90
N ARG A 87 -20.57 -1.88 -18.52
CA ARG A 87 -19.32 -2.21 -17.81
C ARG A 87 -18.74 -1.02 -17.05
N ILE A 88 -18.84 0.19 -17.61
CA ILE A 88 -18.45 1.42 -16.89
C ILE A 88 -19.32 1.60 -15.65
N SER A 89 -20.64 1.44 -15.79
CA SER A 89 -21.58 1.60 -14.68
C SER A 89 -21.30 0.60 -13.55
N ASP A 90 -21.08 -0.66 -13.90
CA ASP A 90 -20.74 -1.72 -12.94
C ASP A 90 -19.40 -1.43 -12.23
N ALA A 91 -18.38 -0.99 -12.98
CA ALA A 91 -17.09 -0.64 -12.41
C ALA A 91 -17.16 0.59 -11.49
N VAL A 92 -17.96 1.61 -11.84
CA VAL A 92 -18.22 2.77 -10.97
C VAL A 92 -18.88 2.35 -9.66
N ALA A 93 -19.91 1.49 -9.73
CA ALA A 93 -20.59 0.99 -8.54
C ALA A 93 -19.62 0.23 -7.61
N THR A 94 -18.76 -0.62 -8.17
CA THR A 94 -17.70 -1.32 -7.43
C THR A 94 -16.72 -0.35 -6.79
N ARG A 95 -16.19 0.62 -7.56
CA ARG A 95 -15.27 1.65 -7.06
C ARG A 95 -15.87 2.38 -5.86
N ASP A 96 -17.11 2.85 -5.98
CA ASP A 96 -17.77 3.64 -4.94
C ASP A 96 -18.06 2.79 -3.69
N ALA A 97 -18.43 1.52 -3.86
CA ALA A 97 -18.63 0.59 -2.75
C ALA A 97 -17.32 0.32 -1.98
N HIS A 98 -16.22 0.02 -2.68
CA HIS A 98 -14.92 -0.19 -2.04
C HIS A 98 -14.38 1.10 -1.43
N ALA A 99 -14.47 2.23 -2.11
CA ALA A 99 -14.04 3.53 -1.60
C ALA A 99 -14.76 3.88 -0.29
N LYS A 100 -16.09 3.71 -0.23
CA LYS A 100 -16.88 3.94 0.98
C LYS A 100 -16.49 2.99 2.11
N THR A 101 -16.37 1.69 1.81
CA THR A 101 -16.06 0.66 2.79
C THR A 101 -14.67 0.85 3.37
N LEU A 102 -13.65 0.99 2.53
CA LEU A 102 -12.26 1.20 2.95
C LEU A 102 -12.11 2.51 3.71
N SER A 103 -12.74 3.60 3.25
CA SER A 103 -12.71 4.87 3.97
C SER A 103 -13.30 4.75 5.37
N GLY A 104 -14.42 4.04 5.52
CA GLY A 104 -15.07 3.80 6.80
C GLY A 104 -14.22 2.93 7.73
N VAL A 105 -13.65 1.83 7.22
CA VAL A 105 -12.76 0.96 7.98
C VAL A 105 -11.52 1.74 8.44
N LEU A 106 -10.83 2.43 7.53
CA LEU A 106 -9.64 3.22 7.85
C LEU A 106 -9.95 4.38 8.82
N ALA A 107 -11.15 4.94 8.79
CA ALA A 107 -11.57 5.94 9.78
C ALA A 107 -11.83 5.34 11.16
N SER A 108 -12.26 4.07 11.22
CA SER A 108 -12.50 3.35 12.49
C SER A 108 -11.22 2.79 13.12
N LEU A 109 -10.22 2.50 12.29
CA LEU A 109 -8.92 2.00 12.74
C LEU A 109 -8.08 3.17 13.24
N HIS A 110 -7.66 3.08 14.49
CA HIS A 110 -6.62 3.94 15.04
C HIS A 110 -5.28 3.21 14.99
N ARG A 111 -4.19 3.95 14.92
CA ARG A 111 -2.85 3.40 15.04
C ARG A 111 -2.72 2.76 16.43
N VAL A 112 -2.60 1.43 16.48
CA VAL A 112 -2.22 0.73 17.70
C VAL A 112 -0.72 0.96 17.88
N PRO A 113 -0.25 1.55 19.00
CA PRO A 113 1.18 1.69 19.23
C PRO A 113 1.82 0.30 19.18
N ALA A 114 2.96 0.19 18.48
CA ALA A 114 3.72 -1.05 18.46
C ALA A 114 3.96 -1.49 19.91
N PRO A 115 3.77 -2.79 20.26
CA PRO A 115 4.09 -3.27 21.59
C PRO A 115 5.53 -2.88 21.88
N ASP A 116 5.74 -2.16 22.99
CA ASP A 116 7.03 -1.62 23.40
C ASP A 116 8.13 -2.62 23.05
N ALA A 117 8.98 -2.26 22.08
CA ALA A 117 10.22 -2.96 21.86
C ALA A 117 10.99 -2.80 23.17
N LYS A 118 10.94 -3.86 24.00
CA LYS A 118 11.68 -3.96 25.26
C LYS A 118 13.10 -3.46 24.99
N PRO A 119 13.63 -2.48 25.75
CA PRO A 119 14.98 -1.97 25.51
C PRO A 119 15.95 -3.15 25.46
N GLU A 120 16.57 -3.35 24.31
CA GLU A 120 17.61 -4.36 24.14
C GLU A 120 18.73 -4.00 25.13
N PRO A 121 19.19 -4.94 25.97
CA PRO A 121 20.21 -4.63 26.97
C PRO A 121 21.47 -4.17 26.23
N ALA A 122 21.94 -2.97 26.58
CA ALA A 122 23.12 -2.36 26.00
C ALA A 122 24.32 -3.35 26.04
N PRO A 123 25.16 -3.42 24.99
CA PRO A 123 26.35 -4.26 25.01
C PRO A 123 27.26 -3.88 26.18
N ALA A 124 27.67 -4.87 26.97
CA ALA A 124 28.60 -4.64 28.08
C ALA A 124 29.90 -4.02 27.55
N ALA A 125 30.32 -2.90 28.14
CA ALA A 125 31.57 -2.24 27.81
C ALA A 125 32.76 -3.18 28.10
N PRO A 126 33.79 -3.23 27.23
CA PRO A 126 34.95 -4.06 27.45
C PRO A 126 35.76 -3.55 28.67
N THR A 127 35.95 -4.41 29.66
CA THR A 127 36.85 -4.18 30.80
C THR A 127 38.28 -3.94 30.29
N ALA A 128 38.85 -2.78 30.60
CA ALA A 128 40.25 -2.47 30.29
C ALA A 128 41.18 -3.41 31.09
N ALA A 129 42.10 -4.08 30.38
CA ALA A 129 43.14 -4.91 30.98
C ALA A 129 44.18 -4.03 31.71
N PRO A 130 44.75 -4.48 32.85
CA PRO A 130 45.73 -3.70 33.59
C PRO A 130 47.08 -3.69 32.85
N VAL A 131 47.65 -2.50 32.72
CA VAL A 131 48.98 -2.25 32.13
C VAL A 131 50.06 -2.62 33.16
N PRO A 132 51.14 -3.35 32.81
CA PRO A 132 52.21 -3.65 33.76
C PRO A 132 53.08 -2.41 34.00
N ALA A 133 53.45 -2.19 35.27
CA ALA A 133 54.30 -1.08 35.69
C ALA A 133 55.76 -1.26 35.21
N SER A 134 56.33 -0.24 34.58
CA SER A 134 57.74 -0.21 34.22
C SER A 134 58.63 -0.10 35.47
N ALA A 135 59.52 -1.08 35.66
CA ALA A 135 60.55 -1.03 36.68
C ALA A 135 61.58 0.06 36.35
N ARG A 136 61.76 1.02 37.27
CA ARG A 136 62.75 2.08 37.17
C ARG A 136 64.10 1.56 37.66
N ALA A 137 65.09 1.51 36.77
CA ALA A 137 66.47 1.20 37.11
C ALA A 137 67.06 2.31 38.00
N VAL A 138 67.71 1.93 39.11
CA VAL A 138 68.57 2.83 39.89
C VAL A 138 69.98 2.23 39.88
N ALA A 139 70.84 2.82 39.07
CA ALA A 139 72.28 2.66 39.19
C ALA A 139 72.78 3.53 40.35
N ARG A 140 73.58 2.95 41.25
CA ARG A 140 74.55 3.71 42.05
C ARG A 140 75.76 2.86 42.38
N THR A 141 76.89 3.35 41.89
CA THR A 141 78.27 2.98 42.15
C THR A 141 78.68 3.27 43.60
N ARG A 142 79.52 2.40 44.17
CA ARG A 142 80.86 2.77 44.67
C ARG A 142 81.75 1.55 44.82
#